data_AF-A0A0C6P3R5-F1
#
_entry.id   AF-A0A0C6P3R5-F1
#
_cell.length_a   1.000
_cell.length_b   1.000
_cell.length_c   1.000
_cell.angle_alpha   90.00
_cell.angle_beta   90.00
_cell.angle_gamma   90.00
#
_symmetry.space_group_name_H-M   'P 1'
#
loop_
_entity.id
_entity.type
_entity.pdbx_description
1 polymer ?
#
loop_
_entity_poly.entity_id
_entity_poly.type
_entity_poly.pdbx_seq_one_letter_code
_entity_poly.pdbx_strand_id
1 'polypeptide(L)'
;MSHTIPSGRQAGFSLVEVSIVTAIVLLVAIIGIPAIGSYVIESKVPRVGEELQRFVARTKANAQGDGAAPYTGIGTASLAHALRDSSVVSVRGEGAGATVAHGLGGQGVGANGVISVAPAAPGGAPPGSAFTLTLTNVNDAACPALASVMQRVSDMIAVQGKAGPVVVKNALAVPALPYRAQAAQAQCVAGDRNTFVFTAR
;
A
#
# COMPACT_ATOMS: atom_id res chain seq x y z
N MET A 1 -57.23 52.34 5.74
CA MET A 1 -56.51 51.41 4.84
C MET A 1 -55.78 50.41 5.72
N SER A 2 -56.36 49.24 5.95
CA SER A 2 -55.78 48.18 6.77
C SER A 2 -55.44 46.99 5.89
N HIS A 3 -54.16 46.74 5.68
CA HIS A 3 -53.66 45.51 5.07
C HIS A 3 -53.44 44.46 6.16
N THR A 4 -54.32 43.47 6.23
CA THR A 4 -54.12 42.22 6.98
C THR A 4 -53.29 41.26 6.13
N ILE A 5 -52.07 40.94 6.57
CA ILE A 5 -51.23 39.90 5.98
C ILE A 5 -51.67 38.54 6.55
N PRO A 6 -52.03 37.54 5.73
CA PRO A 6 -52.36 36.21 6.21
C PRO A 6 -51.09 35.49 6.67
N SER A 7 -51.04 35.13 7.94
CA SER A 7 -50.02 34.26 8.52
C SER A 7 -50.25 32.81 8.05
N GLY A 8 -49.52 32.39 7.01
CA GLY A 8 -49.44 30.98 6.63
C GLY A 8 -48.85 30.17 7.79
N ARG A 9 -49.62 29.18 8.28
CA ARG A 9 -49.13 28.23 9.28
C ARG A 9 -47.93 27.49 8.70
N GLN A 10 -46.74 27.68 9.28
CA GLN A 10 -45.61 26.80 9.03
C GLN A 10 -46.00 25.39 9.49
N ALA A 11 -46.24 24.49 8.54
CA ALA A 11 -46.31 23.06 8.81
C ALA A 11 -44.88 22.58 9.08
N GLY A 12 -44.44 22.73 10.33
CA GLY A 12 -43.14 22.22 10.77
C GLY A 12 -43.12 20.69 10.67
N PHE A 13 -42.00 20.15 10.17
CA PHE A 13 -41.74 18.71 10.17
C PHE A 13 -41.89 18.14 11.59
N SER A 14 -42.56 16.99 11.70
CA SER A 14 -42.72 16.30 12.99
C SER A 14 -41.35 15.90 13.55
N LEU A 15 -41.13 16.07 14.86
CA LEU A 15 -39.94 15.58 15.56
C LEU A 15 -39.68 14.09 15.26
N VAL A 16 -40.75 13.31 15.08
CA VAL A 16 -40.66 11.88 14.74
C VAL A 16 -40.06 11.68 13.35
N GLU A 17 -40.49 12.45 12.35
CA GLU A 17 -39.99 12.36 10.98
C GLU A 17 -38.50 12.74 10.91
N VAL A 18 -38.10 13.80 11.61
CA VAL A 18 -36.69 14.20 11.72
C VAL A 18 -35.87 13.12 12.45
N SER A 19 -36.41 12.49 13.50
CA SER A 19 -35.71 11.44 14.25
C SER A 19 -35.48 10.17 13.41
N ILE A 20 -36.43 9.80 12.55
CA ILE A 20 -36.30 8.65 11.66
C ILE A 20 -35.27 8.96 10.56
N VAL A 21 -35.33 10.13 9.93
CA VAL A 21 -34.38 10.53 8.88
C VAL A 21 -32.95 10.56 9.44
N THR A 22 -32.75 11.16 10.61
CA THR A 22 -31.42 11.20 11.25
C THR A 22 -30.91 9.81 11.65
N ALA A 23 -31.78 8.92 12.15
CA ALA A 23 -31.41 7.54 12.45
C ALA A 23 -30.98 6.77 11.19
N ILE A 24 -31.71 6.92 10.07
CA ILE A 24 -31.34 6.30 8.79
C ILE A 24 -30.00 6.85 8.28
N VAL A 25 -29.78 8.17 8.34
CA VAL A 25 -28.52 8.79 7.91
C VAL A 25 -27.34 8.27 8.74
N LEU A 26 -27.49 8.13 10.07
CA LEU A 26 -26.46 7.56 10.93
C LEU A 26 -26.16 6.09 10.58
N LEU A 27 -27.20 5.28 10.33
CA LEU A 27 -27.03 3.89 9.93
C LEU A 27 -26.29 3.76 8.58
N VAL A 28 -26.70 4.56 7.59
CA VAL A 28 -26.05 4.58 6.27
C VAL A 28 -24.61 5.08 6.38
N ALA A 29 -24.31 6.06 7.23
CA ALA A 29 -22.95 6.54 7.46
C ALA A 29 -22.05 5.44 8.02
N ILE A 30 -22.51 4.68 9.01
CA ILE A 30 -21.74 3.57 9.61
C ILE A 30 -21.44 2.48 8.57
N ILE A 31 -22.43 2.13 7.73
CA ILE A 31 -22.29 1.08 6.71
C ILE A 31 -21.46 1.56 5.50
N GLY A 32 -21.52 2.85 5.16
CA GLY A 32 -20.84 3.41 3.99
C GLY A 32 -19.32 3.58 4.16
N ILE A 33 -18.83 3.89 5.36
CA ILE A 33 -17.41 4.19 5.62
C ILE A 33 -16.47 3.03 5.22
N PRO A 34 -16.74 1.74 5.53
CA PRO A 34 -15.86 0.64 5.13
C PRO A 34 -15.71 0.49 3.60
N ALA A 35 -16.79 0.65 2.83
CA ALA A 35 -16.76 0.53 1.37
C ALA A 35 -15.97 1.66 0.69
N ILE A 36 -16.01 2.87 1.28
CA ILE A 36 -15.21 4.01 0.81
C ILE A 36 -13.72 3.75 1.04
N GLY A 37 -13.36 3.08 2.13
CA GLY A 37 -11.97 2.74 2.47
C GLY A 37 -11.26 1.97 1.36
N SER A 38 -11.88 0.88 0.87
CA SER A 38 -11.31 0.07 -0.22
C SER A 38 -11.15 0.84 -1.53
N TYR A 39 -12.11 1.69 -1.89
CA TYR A 39 -12.02 2.54 -3.09
C TYR A 39 -10.87 3.56 -3.00
N VAL A 40 -10.72 4.20 -1.84
CA VAL A 40 -9.62 5.14 -1.61
C VAL A 40 -8.27 4.41 -1.64
N ILE A 41 -8.17 3.20 -1.08
CA ILE A 41 -6.94 2.41 -1.14
C ILE A 41 -6.60 2.07 -2.58
N GLU A 42 -7.54 1.53 -3.36
CA GLU A 42 -7.34 1.18 -4.77
C GLU A 42 -6.84 2.39 -5.58
N SER A 43 -7.41 3.58 -5.34
CA SER A 43 -7.00 4.82 -6.01
C SER A 43 -5.57 5.29 -5.65
N LYS A 44 -5.05 4.91 -4.47
CA LYS A 44 -3.69 5.23 -4.02
C LYS A 44 -2.64 4.27 -4.57
N VAL A 45 -3.03 3.05 -4.96
CA VAL A 45 -2.10 2.01 -5.40
C VAL A 45 -1.17 2.47 -6.52
N PRO A 46 -1.63 3.10 -7.62
CA PRO A 46 -0.75 3.52 -8.69
C PRO A 46 0.31 4.51 -8.20
N ARG A 47 -0.09 5.51 -7.41
CA ARG A 47 0.81 6.56 -6.90
C ARG A 47 1.87 6.02 -5.95
N VAL A 48 1.48 5.13 -5.03
CA VAL A 48 2.42 4.47 -4.12
C VAL A 48 3.37 3.56 -4.91
N GLY A 49 2.84 2.80 -5.86
CA GLY A 49 3.65 1.94 -6.73
C GLY A 49 4.65 2.72 -7.58
N GLU A 50 4.26 3.84 -8.17
CA GLU A 50 5.14 4.72 -8.96
C GLU A 50 6.29 5.30 -8.12
N GLU A 51 6.01 5.72 -6.89
CA GLU A 51 7.05 6.23 -6.00
C GLU A 51 8.03 5.12 -5.60
N LEU A 52 7.55 3.91 -5.34
CA LEU A 52 8.41 2.75 -5.10
C LEU A 52 9.22 2.35 -6.34
N GLN A 53 8.64 2.42 -7.54
CA GLN A 53 9.37 2.20 -8.80
C GLN A 53 10.48 3.23 -8.97
N ARG A 54 10.21 4.51 -8.67
CA ARG A 54 11.22 5.58 -8.69
C ARG A 54 12.32 5.33 -7.68
N PHE A 55 11.98 4.89 -6.46
CA PHE A 55 12.96 4.47 -5.47
C PHE A 55 13.84 3.33 -6.00
N VAL A 56 13.24 2.26 -6.52
CA VAL A 56 13.99 1.12 -7.09
C VAL A 56 14.92 1.59 -8.21
N ALA A 57 14.42 2.40 -9.14
CA ALA A 57 15.21 2.91 -10.26
C ALA A 57 16.41 3.76 -9.80
N ARG A 58 16.21 4.67 -8.83
CA ARG A 58 17.29 5.48 -8.25
C ARG A 58 18.32 4.62 -7.52
N THR A 59 17.86 3.66 -6.72
CA THR A 59 18.72 2.72 -6.01
C THR A 59 19.58 1.89 -6.97
N LYS A 60 18.99 1.37 -8.06
CA LYS A 60 19.74 0.65 -9.10
C LYS A 60 20.75 1.55 -9.82
N ALA A 61 20.39 2.80 -10.12
CA ALA A 61 21.29 3.74 -10.76
C ALA A 61 22.50 4.08 -9.88
N ASN A 62 22.27 4.26 -8.57
CA ASN A 62 23.33 4.57 -7.61
C ASN A 62 24.26 3.38 -7.34
N ALA A 63 23.79 2.15 -7.56
CA ALA A 63 24.57 0.92 -7.41
C ALA A 63 25.46 0.59 -8.62
N GLN A 64 25.41 1.39 -9.70
CA GLN A 64 26.22 1.13 -10.89
C GLN A 64 27.71 1.33 -10.59
N GLY A 65 28.49 0.25 -10.74
CA GLY A 65 29.94 0.27 -10.51
C GLY A 65 30.38 -0.25 -9.14
N ASP A 66 29.45 -0.53 -8.22
CA ASP A 66 29.73 -0.95 -6.83
C ASP A 66 30.03 -2.46 -6.65
N GLY A 67 30.38 -3.15 -7.74
CA GLY A 67 30.78 -4.56 -7.72
C GLY A 67 29.64 -5.56 -7.53
N ALA A 68 29.92 -6.70 -6.90
CA ALA A 68 29.01 -7.86 -6.84
C ALA A 68 27.93 -7.78 -5.74
N ALA A 69 28.05 -6.85 -4.79
CA ALA A 69 27.17 -6.74 -3.62
C ALA A 69 26.83 -5.27 -3.28
N PRO A 70 26.31 -4.50 -4.25
CA PRO A 70 26.17 -3.05 -4.12
C PRO A 70 25.12 -2.63 -3.07
N TYR A 71 24.21 -3.52 -2.68
CA TYR A 71 23.13 -3.22 -1.75
C TYR A 71 23.39 -3.68 -0.31
N THR A 72 24.63 -4.08 0.04
CA THR A 72 24.96 -4.59 1.39
C THR A 72 24.59 -3.62 2.52
N GLY A 73 24.69 -2.31 2.26
CA GLY A 73 24.34 -1.25 3.23
C GLY A 73 22.91 -0.71 3.11
N ILE A 74 22.06 -1.25 2.22
CA ILE A 74 20.70 -0.74 2.07
C ILE A 74 19.87 -1.05 3.30
N GLY A 75 19.03 -0.10 3.70
CA GLY A 75 18.20 -0.26 4.88
C GLY A 75 17.19 0.87 5.06
N THR A 76 16.42 0.80 6.15
CA THR A 76 15.32 1.73 6.43
C THR A 76 15.77 3.20 6.44
N ALA A 77 17.02 3.49 6.86
CA ALA A 77 17.56 4.85 6.82
C ALA A 77 17.61 5.42 5.39
N SER A 78 18.13 4.64 4.43
CA SER A 78 18.19 5.04 3.02
C SER A 78 16.80 5.20 2.39
N LEU A 79 15.86 4.31 2.75
CA LEU A 79 14.46 4.39 2.32
C LEU A 79 13.77 5.64 2.87
N ALA A 80 13.88 5.88 4.18
CA ALA A 80 13.27 7.02 4.85
C ALA A 80 13.85 8.35 4.37
N HIS A 81 15.15 8.38 4.05
CA HIS A 81 15.77 9.55 3.42
C HIS A 81 15.23 9.79 2.01
N ALA A 82 15.17 8.76 1.17
CA ALA A 82 14.71 8.87 -0.20
C ALA A 82 13.23 9.26 -0.34
N LEU A 83 12.40 8.89 0.65
CA LEU A 83 10.94 9.09 0.61
C LEU A 83 10.46 10.22 1.55
N ARG A 84 11.35 10.98 2.18
CA ARG A 84 11.01 11.98 3.20
C ARG A 84 10.04 13.05 2.70
N ASP A 85 10.27 13.53 1.48
CA ASP A 85 9.47 14.60 0.86
C ASP A 85 8.33 14.04 0.00
N SER A 86 8.05 12.75 0.12
CA SER A 86 6.99 12.11 -0.64
C SER A 86 5.61 12.56 -0.15
N SER A 87 4.71 12.88 -1.08
CA SER A 87 3.31 13.21 -0.77
C SER A 87 2.40 11.97 -0.72
N VAL A 88 2.93 10.79 -1.04
CA VAL A 88 2.16 9.53 -1.17
C VAL A 88 2.42 8.55 -0.03
N VAL A 89 3.55 8.67 0.66
CA VAL A 89 3.89 7.89 1.86
C VAL A 89 4.17 8.83 3.02
N SER A 90 4.09 8.31 4.25
CA SER A 90 4.40 9.09 5.45
C SER A 90 5.66 8.56 6.12
N VAL A 91 6.68 9.41 6.26
CA VAL A 91 7.92 9.09 6.97
C VAL A 91 7.85 9.67 8.39
N ARG A 92 8.21 8.88 9.40
CA ARG A 92 8.33 9.31 10.79
C ARG A 92 9.69 8.90 11.36
N GLY A 93 10.29 9.76 12.18
CA GLY A 93 11.60 9.51 12.78
C GLY A 93 12.77 9.62 11.79
N GLU A 94 13.96 9.23 12.24
CA GLU A 94 15.21 9.37 11.48
C GLU A 94 16.12 8.14 11.63
N GLY A 95 17.09 8.03 10.71
CA GLY A 95 18.07 6.95 10.72
C GLY A 95 17.44 5.56 10.59
N ALA A 96 18.06 4.57 11.24
CA ALA A 96 17.61 3.18 11.17
C ALA A 96 16.27 2.92 11.88
N GLY A 97 15.86 3.81 12.81
CA GLY A 97 14.60 3.72 13.54
C GLY A 97 13.42 4.41 12.85
N ALA A 98 13.63 5.01 11.68
CA ALA A 98 12.55 5.64 10.92
C ALA A 98 11.50 4.62 10.48
N THR A 99 10.25 5.05 10.35
CA THR A 99 9.16 4.25 9.79
C THR A 99 8.59 4.93 8.56
N VAL A 100 8.29 4.14 7.53
CA VAL A 100 7.74 4.62 6.26
C VAL A 100 6.39 3.94 6.03
N ALA A 101 5.30 4.65 6.26
CA ALA A 101 3.94 4.12 6.09
C ALA A 101 3.46 4.25 4.64
N HIS A 102 2.98 3.15 4.04
CA HIS A 102 2.56 3.14 2.63
C HIS A 102 1.10 3.59 2.41
N GLY A 103 0.26 3.62 3.45
CA GLY A 103 -1.12 4.12 3.35
C GLY A 103 -2.06 3.29 2.45
N LEU A 104 -1.73 2.01 2.23
CA LEU A 104 -2.52 1.03 1.44
C LEU A 104 -3.16 -0.03 2.35
N GLY A 105 -3.32 0.28 3.63
CA GLY A 105 -3.67 -0.67 4.68
C GLY A 105 -2.68 -0.58 5.84
N GLY A 106 -3.11 -1.00 7.02
CA GLY A 106 -2.37 -0.84 8.27
C GLY A 106 -2.35 0.63 8.72
N GLN A 107 -2.19 0.84 10.02
CA GLN A 107 -2.24 2.20 10.60
C GLN A 107 -0.93 2.99 10.42
N GLY A 108 0.09 2.40 9.80
CA GLY A 108 1.41 3.03 9.64
C GLY A 108 2.13 3.23 10.98
N VAL A 109 1.85 2.38 11.97
CA VAL A 109 2.38 2.44 13.33
C VAL A 109 3.12 1.15 13.64
N GLY A 110 4.36 1.28 14.13
CA GLY A 110 5.23 0.14 14.37
C GLY A 110 5.52 -0.62 13.08
N ALA A 111 5.24 -1.92 13.08
CA ALA A 111 5.42 -2.79 11.92
C ALA A 111 4.17 -2.92 11.02
N ASN A 112 3.07 -2.21 11.33
CA ASN A 112 1.81 -2.37 10.60
C ASN A 112 1.64 -1.28 9.53
N GLY A 113 1.51 -1.66 8.26
CA GLY A 113 1.25 -0.72 7.17
C GLY A 113 2.51 0.03 6.73
N VAL A 114 3.68 -0.60 6.83
CA VAL A 114 4.98 0.04 6.61
C VAL A 114 5.76 -0.63 5.48
N ILE A 115 6.68 0.15 4.91
CA ILE A 115 7.65 -0.28 3.91
C ILE A 115 8.99 -0.48 4.64
N SER A 116 9.61 -1.62 4.45
CA SER A 116 11.00 -1.86 4.84
C SER A 116 11.82 -2.26 3.61
N VAL A 117 13.12 -1.99 3.69
CA VAL A 117 14.09 -2.40 2.68
C VAL A 117 15.24 -3.14 3.34
N ALA A 118 15.70 -4.22 2.71
CA ALA A 118 16.82 -5.02 3.21
C ALA A 118 17.66 -5.59 2.07
N PRO A 119 18.96 -5.85 2.28
CA PRO A 119 19.79 -6.57 1.33
C PRO A 119 19.26 -7.99 1.09
N ALA A 120 19.41 -8.49 -0.13
CA ALA A 120 18.96 -9.81 -0.55
C ALA A 120 20.00 -10.53 -1.43
N ALA A 121 19.81 -11.85 -1.58
CA ALA A 121 20.71 -12.76 -2.27
C ALA A 121 19.92 -13.82 -3.08
N PRO A 122 19.07 -13.42 -4.03
CA PRO A 122 18.27 -14.38 -4.78
C PRO A 122 19.16 -15.29 -5.64
N GLY A 123 18.81 -16.58 -5.71
CA GLY A 123 19.48 -17.54 -6.58
C GLY A 123 20.91 -17.92 -6.18
N GLY A 124 21.28 -17.78 -4.91
CA GLY A 124 22.61 -18.14 -4.41
C GLY A 124 23.70 -17.11 -4.71
N ALA A 125 23.33 -15.91 -5.17
CA ALA A 125 24.24 -14.79 -5.34
C ALA A 125 24.75 -14.26 -3.98
N PRO A 126 25.82 -13.44 -3.94
CA PRO A 126 26.32 -12.87 -2.69
C PRO A 126 25.24 -12.05 -1.95
N PRO A 127 25.25 -11.99 -0.61
CA PRO A 127 24.45 -11.05 0.18
C PRO A 127 24.62 -9.61 -0.34
N GLY A 128 23.52 -8.89 -0.57
CA GLY A 128 23.55 -7.53 -1.10
C GLY A 128 23.69 -7.44 -2.62
N SER A 129 23.64 -8.56 -3.35
CA SER A 129 23.53 -8.59 -4.82
C SER A 129 22.13 -8.20 -5.34
N ALA A 130 21.16 -8.13 -4.45
CA ALA A 130 19.83 -7.58 -4.68
C ALA A 130 19.34 -6.91 -3.40
N PHE A 131 18.12 -6.36 -3.43
CA PHE A 131 17.42 -5.90 -2.24
C PHE A 131 15.93 -6.24 -2.32
N THR A 132 15.28 -6.33 -1.16
CA THR A 132 13.85 -6.54 -1.03
C THR A 132 13.15 -5.31 -0.49
N LEU A 133 12.02 -4.93 -1.09
CA LEU A 133 11.02 -4.05 -0.50
C LEU A 133 9.90 -4.90 0.08
N THR A 134 9.63 -4.76 1.38
CA THR A 134 8.54 -5.45 2.07
C THR A 134 7.48 -4.46 2.50
N LEU A 135 6.23 -4.70 2.11
CA LEU A 135 5.06 -3.93 2.53
C LEU A 135 4.17 -4.82 3.38
N THR A 136 3.93 -4.44 4.63
CA THR A 136 3.15 -5.23 5.61
C THR A 136 1.72 -4.71 5.74
N ASN A 137 0.76 -5.58 6.05
CA ASN A 137 -0.64 -5.20 6.30
C ASN A 137 -1.30 -4.42 5.16
N VAL A 138 -0.95 -4.74 3.92
CA VAL A 138 -1.61 -4.23 2.73
C VAL A 138 -3.04 -4.76 2.70
N ASN A 139 -4.00 -3.87 2.45
CA ASN A 139 -5.41 -4.20 2.29
C ASN A 139 -5.64 -5.03 1.03
N ASP A 140 -6.63 -5.91 1.05
CA ASP A 140 -6.99 -6.72 -0.12
C ASP A 140 -7.43 -5.90 -1.34
N ALA A 141 -7.94 -4.68 -1.16
CA ALA A 141 -8.27 -3.77 -2.25
C ALA A 141 -7.06 -3.35 -3.11
N ALA A 142 -5.84 -3.47 -2.57
CA ALA A 142 -4.62 -3.24 -3.34
C ALA A 142 -4.17 -4.47 -4.15
N CYS A 143 -4.80 -5.63 -3.93
CA CYS A 143 -4.55 -6.85 -4.69
C CYS A 143 -5.42 -6.91 -5.94
N PRO A 144 -4.88 -7.33 -7.11
CA PRO A 144 -3.48 -7.64 -7.41
C PRO A 144 -2.73 -6.40 -7.95
N ALA A 145 -3.39 -5.23 -7.99
CA ALA A 145 -2.94 -4.04 -8.69
C ALA A 145 -1.54 -3.59 -8.27
N LEU A 146 -1.22 -3.63 -6.97
CA LEU A 146 0.10 -3.25 -6.46
C LEU A 146 1.22 -4.11 -7.06
N ALA A 147 1.02 -5.43 -7.10
CA ALA A 147 1.99 -6.33 -7.72
C ALA A 147 2.06 -6.13 -9.25
N SER A 148 0.95 -5.80 -9.89
CA SER A 148 0.91 -5.48 -11.33
C SER A 148 1.68 -4.20 -11.66
N VAL A 149 1.65 -3.19 -10.79
CA VAL A 149 2.48 -1.98 -10.96
C VAL A 149 3.95 -2.33 -10.75
N MET A 150 4.29 -3.00 -9.65
CA MET A 150 5.68 -3.28 -9.29
C MET A 150 6.37 -4.33 -10.18
N GLN A 151 5.63 -5.12 -10.97
CA GLN A 151 6.20 -6.22 -11.73
C GLN A 151 7.26 -5.81 -12.76
N ARG A 152 7.29 -4.56 -13.24
CA ARG A 152 8.33 -4.14 -14.19
C ARG A 152 9.70 -3.92 -13.55
N VAL A 153 9.73 -3.49 -12.29
CA VAL A 153 10.97 -3.13 -11.58
C VAL A 153 11.46 -4.24 -10.64
N SER A 154 10.66 -5.29 -10.46
CA SER A 154 10.93 -6.40 -9.55
C SER A 154 11.30 -7.66 -10.34
N ASP A 155 12.38 -8.32 -9.99
CA ASP A 155 12.79 -9.61 -10.55
C ASP A 155 11.96 -10.75 -9.96
N MET A 156 11.62 -10.65 -8.67
CA MET A 156 10.80 -11.61 -7.95
C MET A 156 9.71 -10.88 -7.17
N ILE A 157 8.51 -11.49 -7.12
CA ILE A 157 7.39 -10.98 -6.32
C ILE A 157 6.82 -12.14 -5.51
N ALA A 158 6.72 -11.95 -4.21
CA ALA A 158 6.01 -12.86 -3.31
C ALA A 158 4.86 -12.13 -2.60
N VAL A 159 3.75 -12.84 -2.42
CA VAL A 159 2.56 -12.35 -1.72
C VAL A 159 2.21 -13.32 -0.60
N GLN A 160 1.96 -12.80 0.60
CA GLN A 160 1.55 -13.57 1.76
C GLN A 160 0.23 -13.00 2.28
N GLY A 161 -0.85 -13.79 2.18
CA GLY A 161 -2.14 -13.47 2.80
C GLY A 161 -2.74 -14.69 3.50
N LYS A 162 -2.68 -15.85 2.84
CA LYS A 162 -3.07 -17.16 3.40
C LYS A 162 -1.93 -17.78 4.24
N ALA A 163 -1.87 -19.11 4.31
CA ALA A 163 -0.99 -19.88 5.21
C ALA A 163 0.54 -19.76 4.95
N GLY A 164 0.99 -18.93 4.01
CA GLY A 164 2.42 -18.70 3.75
C GLY A 164 2.69 -17.83 2.52
N PRO A 165 3.93 -17.37 2.30
CA PRO A 165 4.29 -16.60 1.11
C PRO A 165 4.23 -17.46 -0.16
N VAL A 166 3.61 -16.93 -1.21
CA VAL A 166 3.55 -17.54 -2.54
C VAL A 166 4.28 -16.64 -3.53
N VAL A 167 5.20 -17.23 -4.29
CA VAL A 167 5.92 -16.53 -5.36
C VAL A 167 5.02 -16.44 -6.59
N VAL A 168 4.70 -15.21 -6.99
CA VAL A 168 3.80 -14.92 -8.12
C VAL A 168 4.55 -14.38 -9.35
N LYS A 169 5.84 -14.10 -9.22
CA LYS A 169 6.80 -13.82 -10.28
C LYS A 169 8.20 -14.24 -9.83
N ASN A 170 8.98 -14.86 -10.71
CA ASN A 170 10.40 -15.08 -10.51
C ASN A 170 11.13 -15.14 -11.87
N ALA A 171 11.71 -14.01 -12.27
CA ALA A 171 12.49 -13.88 -13.50
C ALA A 171 13.85 -14.58 -13.44
N LEU A 172 14.30 -14.98 -12.24
CA LEU A 172 15.59 -15.64 -11.99
C LEU A 172 15.48 -17.18 -11.97
N ALA A 173 14.26 -17.72 -12.01
CA ALA A 173 14.04 -19.16 -12.08
C ALA A 173 14.34 -19.73 -13.47
N VAL A 174 14.61 -21.04 -13.55
CA VAL A 174 14.78 -21.77 -14.81
C VAL A 174 13.78 -22.96 -14.81
N PRO A 175 12.70 -22.91 -15.61
CA PRO A 175 12.28 -21.80 -16.48
C PRO A 175 11.79 -20.58 -15.68
N ALA A 176 11.85 -19.40 -16.30
CA ALA A 176 11.39 -18.16 -15.67
C ALA A 176 9.89 -18.23 -15.38
N LEU A 177 9.49 -17.79 -14.18
CA LEU A 177 8.09 -17.69 -13.78
C LEU A 177 7.59 -16.27 -14.11
N PRO A 178 6.76 -16.09 -15.16
CA PRO A 178 6.18 -14.79 -15.46
C PRO A 178 5.23 -14.35 -14.35
N TYR A 179 4.90 -13.06 -14.31
CA TYR A 179 3.95 -12.54 -13.34
C TYR A 179 2.56 -13.14 -13.55
N ARG A 180 1.96 -13.66 -12.47
CA ARG A 180 0.62 -14.27 -12.45
C ARG A 180 -0.33 -13.49 -11.55
N ALA A 181 -1.06 -12.53 -12.14
CA ALA A 181 -2.00 -11.69 -11.40
C ALA A 181 -3.09 -12.50 -10.67
N GLN A 182 -3.59 -13.58 -11.27
CA GLN A 182 -4.60 -14.45 -10.65
C GLN A 182 -4.05 -15.18 -9.43
N ALA A 183 -2.76 -15.54 -9.43
CA ALA A 183 -2.12 -16.16 -8.28
C ALA A 183 -1.94 -15.15 -7.14
N ALA A 184 -1.59 -13.89 -7.46
CA ALA A 184 -1.55 -12.81 -6.48
C ALA A 184 -2.93 -12.55 -5.87
N GLN A 185 -3.98 -12.47 -6.70
CA GLN A 185 -5.35 -12.28 -6.23
C GLN A 185 -5.82 -13.43 -5.35
N ALA A 186 -5.58 -14.67 -5.78
CA ALA A 186 -5.97 -15.86 -5.03
C ALA A 186 -5.24 -15.99 -3.68
N GLN A 187 -4.11 -15.31 -3.52
CA GLN A 187 -3.30 -15.38 -2.32
C GLN A 187 -3.69 -14.33 -1.27
N CYS A 188 -4.31 -13.23 -1.68
CA CYS A 188 -4.74 -12.20 -0.76
C CYS A 188 -5.93 -12.65 0.10
N VAL A 189 -5.99 -12.10 1.31
CA VAL A 189 -7.08 -12.30 2.28
C VAL A 189 -7.65 -10.94 2.66
N ALA A 190 -8.95 -10.92 2.99
CA ALA A 190 -9.68 -9.69 3.29
C ALA A 190 -9.05 -8.89 4.44
N GLY A 191 -9.04 -7.57 4.28
CA GLY A 191 -8.52 -6.60 5.23
C GLY A 191 -7.00 -6.38 5.15
N ASP A 192 -6.48 -5.65 6.14
CA ASP A 192 -5.09 -5.19 6.24
C ASP A 192 -4.14 -6.28 6.72
N ARG A 193 -4.04 -7.36 5.95
CA ARG A 193 -3.39 -8.61 6.36
C ARG A 193 -2.35 -9.13 5.38
N ASN A 194 -2.26 -8.52 4.21
CA ASN A 194 -1.41 -9.02 3.13
C ASN A 194 -0.01 -8.43 3.25
N THR A 195 1.01 -9.25 3.01
CA THR A 195 2.39 -8.81 2.93
C THR A 195 2.90 -9.03 1.52
N PHE A 196 3.49 -7.99 0.93
CA PHE A 196 4.11 -8.05 -0.39
C PHE A 196 5.62 -7.94 -0.23
N VAL A 197 6.36 -8.79 -0.93
CA VAL A 197 7.82 -8.73 -1.02
C VAL A 197 8.22 -8.62 -2.48
N PHE A 198 8.89 -7.52 -2.80
CA PHE A 198 9.41 -7.22 -4.13
C PHE A 198 10.93 -7.29 -4.08
N THR A 199 11.54 -8.19 -4.84
CA THR A 199 13.00 -8.29 -4.94
C THR A 199 13.46 -7.65 -6.23
N ALA A 200 14.47 -6.79 -6.16
CA ALA A 200 15.09 -6.13 -7.29
C ALA A 200 16.62 -6.25 -7.23
N ARG A 201 17.25 -6.54 -8.37
CA ARG A 201 18.71 -6.57 -8.52
C ARG A 201 19.23 -5.45 -9.41
#